data_AF-A0A2H0B7S5-F1
#
_entry.id   AF-A0A2H0B7S5-F1
#
_cell.length_a   1.000
_cell.length_b   1.000
_cell.length_c   1.000
_cell.angle_alpha   90.00
_cell.angle_beta   90.00
_cell.angle_gamma   90.00
#
_symmetry.space_group_name_H-M   'P 1'
#
loop_
_entity.id
_entity.type
_entity.pdbx_description
1 polymer ?
#
loop_
_entity_poly.entity_id
_entity_poly.type
_entity_poly.pdbx_seq_one_letter_code
_entity_poly.pdbx_strand_id
1 'polypeptide(L)'
;MPPIDKKQSLFPTLFNNLKKIKYLEILPIVYKWSRQTNVDFAQKFKSPFLREAFSLLYDDEKVKMLVFALPLAYFDNKSAGCPIGGSLIIAKKLEEKYISLGGKINFNADVKKIIVDKNKAIGLIYNNEQISNSNIVLSTADWHFTFFNLLNKEYRNKDTDELSKSKKYEVFFSSMLFSIGIKKDLGYLPHFFRFPLKKEIVSPDGTIYKRLEIEISNFDEVIVPKGKTLISVNLYTKNGDYWINLRRTDFELYNKLKNDFCNLIIDAIGAYIGKIKDDIDMIDVATPATIQRYTNSWKGSTQGWLPSKNFLSSTTCAFNLKEVKNFYYSSHWSTAGGGLPVVIKNSREVTKLICKNNKLKFIF
;
A
#
# COMPACT_ATOMS: atom_id res chain seq x y z
N MET A 1 -4.77 -15.90 16.82
CA MET A 1 -4.40 -14.46 16.79
C MET A 1 -3.81 -14.06 15.42
N PRO A 2 -4.48 -13.27 14.55
CA PRO A 2 -3.79 -12.15 13.93
C PRO A 2 -3.31 -11.37 15.14
N PRO A 3 -2.01 -11.29 15.36
CA PRO A 3 -1.59 -10.91 16.68
C PRO A 3 -2.07 -9.45 16.88
N ILE A 4 -2.94 -9.11 17.82
CA ILE A 4 -3.30 -7.71 18.00
C ILE A 4 -2.53 -7.28 19.22
N ASP A 5 -1.65 -6.29 19.06
CA ASP A 5 -0.89 -5.79 20.18
C ASP A 5 -1.85 -5.07 21.14
N LYS A 6 -2.28 -5.78 22.19
CA LYS A 6 -3.11 -5.22 23.25
C LYS A 6 -2.28 -4.46 24.29
N LYS A 7 -0.93 -4.50 24.28
CA LYS A 7 -0.07 -3.78 25.22
C LYS A 7 1.36 -3.65 24.66
N GLN A 8 1.72 -2.48 24.13
CA GLN A 8 3.11 -2.06 24.25
C GLN A 8 3.39 -1.83 25.73
N SER A 9 4.15 -2.75 26.35
CA SER A 9 4.71 -2.54 27.68
C SER A 9 5.57 -1.27 27.63
N LEU A 10 5.25 -0.32 28.52
CA LEU A 10 5.84 1.02 28.64
C LEU A 10 7.34 1.08 28.98
N PHE A 11 8.10 0.00 28.90
CA PHE A 11 9.50 -0.01 29.34
C PHE A 11 10.46 -0.58 28.31
N PRO A 12 11.19 0.29 27.59
CA PRO A 12 12.54 0.00 27.12
C PRO A 12 13.56 0.41 28.20
N THR A 13 14.64 -0.37 28.27
CA THR A 13 15.83 -0.16 29.12
C THR A 13 16.35 1.28 29.09
N LEU A 14 16.82 1.78 30.25
CA LEU A 14 17.20 3.16 30.57
C LEU A 14 18.03 3.87 29.45
N PHE A 15 18.94 3.15 28.79
CA PHE A 15 19.79 3.67 27.70
C PHE A 15 19.05 3.99 26.40
N ASN A 16 17.96 3.29 26.08
CA ASN A 16 17.12 3.60 24.91
C ASN A 16 16.25 4.85 25.12
N ASN A 17 16.01 5.25 26.37
CA ASN A 17 15.21 6.44 26.69
C ASN A 17 16.04 7.74 26.58
N LEU A 18 17.35 7.71 26.83
CA LEU A 18 18.22 8.88 26.60
C LEU A 18 18.28 9.30 25.12
N LYS A 19 18.29 8.33 24.19
CA LYS A 19 18.20 8.61 22.75
C LYS A 19 16.84 9.18 22.33
N LYS A 20 15.80 9.02 23.15
CA LYS A 20 14.46 9.57 22.89
C LYS A 20 14.29 11.02 23.32
N ILE A 21 15.22 11.59 24.09
CA ILE A 21 15.22 13.02 24.45
C ILE A 21 15.22 13.89 23.20
N LYS A 22 15.92 13.46 22.13
CA LYS A 22 15.90 14.15 20.82
C LYS A 22 14.51 14.20 20.17
N TYR A 23 13.59 13.29 20.49
CA TYR A 23 12.20 13.38 20.01
C TYR A 23 11.39 14.44 20.76
N LEU A 24 11.80 14.88 21.95
CA LEU A 24 11.15 15.98 22.66
C LEU A 24 11.24 17.30 21.87
N GLU A 25 12.32 17.51 21.13
CA GLU A 25 12.53 18.67 20.26
C GLU A 25 11.51 18.71 19.10
N ILE A 26 11.00 17.54 18.68
CA ILE A 26 10.02 17.41 17.60
C ILE A 26 8.58 17.56 18.12
N LEU A 27 8.34 17.37 19.43
CA LEU A 27 6.98 17.42 20.00
C LEU A 27 6.25 18.75 19.75
N PRO A 28 6.86 19.94 19.90
CA PRO A 28 6.18 21.20 19.60
C PRO A 28 5.74 21.29 18.14
N ILE A 29 6.56 20.78 17.22
CA ILE A 29 6.28 20.76 15.77
C ILE A 29 5.12 19.80 15.49
N VAL A 30 5.19 18.57 15.99
CA VAL A 30 4.13 17.57 15.85
C VAL A 30 2.83 18.10 16.44
N TYR A 31 2.88 18.69 17.64
CA TYR A 31 1.72 19.27 18.29
C TYR A 31 1.09 20.39 17.44
N LYS A 32 1.89 21.34 16.95
CA LYS A 32 1.45 22.43 16.08
C LYS A 32 0.73 21.90 14.84
N TRP A 33 1.35 20.99 14.11
CA TRP A 33 0.81 20.48 12.83
C TRP A 33 -0.32 19.46 13.00
N SER A 34 -0.43 18.81 14.16
CA SER A 34 -1.55 17.91 14.46
C SER A 34 -2.85 18.65 14.77
N ARG A 35 -2.78 19.91 15.19
CA ARG A 35 -3.98 20.70 15.52
C ARG A 35 -4.64 21.32 14.30
N GLN A 36 -3.87 21.64 13.27
CA GLN A 36 -4.36 22.34 12.08
C GLN A 36 -4.75 21.37 10.97
N THR A 37 -5.91 21.56 10.34
CA THR A 37 -6.30 20.84 9.11
C THR A 37 -5.86 21.56 7.85
N ASN A 38 -5.90 20.88 6.70
CA ASN A 38 -5.76 21.47 5.37
C ASN A 38 -6.70 22.66 5.14
N VAL A 39 -7.97 22.55 5.56
CA VAL A 39 -8.95 23.64 5.45
C VAL A 39 -8.60 24.83 6.35
N ASP A 40 -8.22 24.58 7.60
CA ASP A 40 -7.79 25.66 8.53
C ASP A 40 -6.51 26.36 8.05
N PHE A 41 -5.61 25.60 7.40
CA PHE A 41 -4.37 26.12 6.84
C PHE A 41 -4.61 26.95 5.58
N ALA A 42 -5.49 26.48 4.71
CA ALA A 42 -5.90 27.19 3.52
C ALA A 42 -6.39 28.63 3.80
N GLN A 43 -7.16 28.84 4.89
CA GLN A 43 -7.69 30.17 5.24
C GLN A 43 -6.62 31.21 5.54
N LYS A 44 -5.38 30.81 5.83
CA LYS A 44 -4.27 31.73 6.06
C LYS A 44 -3.76 32.39 4.77
N PHE A 45 -4.08 31.82 3.61
CA PHE A 45 -3.66 32.38 2.33
C PHE A 45 -4.57 33.52 1.87
N LYS A 46 -3.95 34.62 1.42
CA LYS A 46 -4.62 35.73 0.74
C LYS A 46 -5.01 35.38 -0.70
N SER A 47 -4.19 34.57 -1.38
CA SER A 47 -4.45 34.11 -2.74
C SER A 47 -5.66 33.17 -2.77
N PRO A 48 -6.71 33.46 -3.57
CA PRO A 48 -7.84 32.56 -3.75
C PRO A 48 -7.41 31.18 -4.27
N PHE A 49 -6.44 31.15 -5.19
CA PHE A 49 -5.90 29.90 -5.74
C PHE A 49 -5.24 29.05 -4.66
N LEU A 50 -4.36 29.62 -3.83
CA LEU A 50 -3.70 28.85 -2.77
C LEU A 50 -4.69 28.39 -1.70
N ARG A 51 -5.72 29.19 -1.41
CA ARG A 51 -6.80 28.79 -0.49
C ARG A 51 -7.55 27.58 -1.05
N GLU A 52 -7.93 27.58 -2.32
CA GLU A 52 -8.56 26.42 -2.95
C GLU A 52 -7.62 25.20 -2.96
N ALA A 53 -6.40 25.37 -3.47
CA ALA A 53 -5.43 24.28 -3.63
C ALA A 53 -5.11 23.57 -2.31
N PHE A 54 -4.85 24.33 -1.23
CA PHE A 54 -4.61 23.73 0.08
C PHE A 54 -5.88 23.16 0.71
N SER A 55 -7.05 23.75 0.49
CA SER A 55 -8.30 23.19 0.99
C SER A 55 -8.60 21.84 0.36
N LEU A 56 -8.32 21.69 -0.95
CA LEU A 56 -8.60 20.49 -1.74
C LEU A 56 -7.43 19.50 -1.83
N LEU A 57 -6.38 19.70 -1.03
CA LEU A 57 -5.20 18.83 -1.03
C LEU A 57 -5.56 17.35 -0.84
N TYR A 58 -6.64 17.07 -0.10
CA TYR A 58 -7.18 15.74 0.16
C TYR A 58 -8.66 15.66 -0.25
N ASP A 59 -9.03 16.28 -1.37
CA ASP A 59 -10.42 16.41 -1.82
C ASP A 59 -11.30 17.08 -0.76
N ASP A 60 -12.44 16.47 -0.45
CA ASP A 60 -13.42 16.96 0.52
C ASP A 60 -13.06 16.55 1.97
N GLU A 61 -11.92 15.88 2.19
CA GLU A 61 -11.50 15.38 3.49
C GLU A 61 -10.74 16.43 4.33
N LYS A 62 -11.05 16.45 5.64
CA LYS A 62 -10.35 17.28 6.63
C LYS A 62 -9.18 16.51 7.23
N VAL A 63 -8.00 16.70 6.67
CA VAL A 63 -6.77 16.00 7.06
C VAL A 63 -5.84 16.92 7.85
N LYS A 64 -5.18 16.38 8.89
CA LYS A 64 -4.20 17.14 9.68
C LYS A 64 -2.98 17.49 8.84
N MET A 65 -2.51 18.73 8.95
CA MET A 65 -1.33 19.22 8.23
C MET A 65 -0.05 18.46 8.58
N LEU A 66 -0.01 17.73 9.71
CA LEU A 66 1.08 16.80 10.00
C LEU A 66 1.29 15.75 8.89
N VAL A 67 0.20 15.26 8.28
CA VAL A 67 0.24 14.27 7.18
C VAL A 67 0.93 14.85 5.95
N PHE A 68 0.80 16.15 5.71
CA PHE A 68 1.47 16.86 4.63
C PHE A 68 2.91 17.25 4.98
N ALA A 69 3.13 17.78 6.18
CA ALA A 69 4.43 18.30 6.61
C ALA A 69 5.49 17.21 6.76
N LEU A 70 5.11 16.00 7.19
CA LEU A 70 6.06 14.93 7.46
C LEU A 70 6.73 14.39 6.17
N PRO A 71 6.00 14.05 5.09
CA PRO A 71 6.62 13.71 3.81
C PRO A 71 7.52 14.82 3.26
N LEU A 72 7.09 16.09 3.35
CA LEU A 72 7.92 17.22 2.91
C LEU A 72 9.25 17.29 3.67
N ALA A 73 9.24 17.09 4.98
CA ALA A 73 10.46 17.03 5.78
C ALA A 73 11.38 15.88 5.35
N TYR A 74 10.81 14.72 4.97
CA TYR A 74 11.60 13.62 4.45
C TYR A 74 12.26 13.95 3.10
N PHE A 75 11.56 14.63 2.21
CA PHE A 75 12.11 15.11 0.94
C PHE A 75 13.20 16.16 1.14
N ASP A 76 12.98 17.14 2.01
CA ASP A 76 13.98 18.17 2.36
C ASP A 76 15.26 17.54 2.92
N ASN A 77 15.09 16.53 3.79
CA ASN A 77 16.20 15.74 4.33
C ASN A 77 16.76 14.70 3.35
N LYS A 78 16.33 14.69 2.07
CA LYS A 78 16.77 13.75 1.01
C LYS A 78 16.66 12.28 1.41
N SER A 79 15.65 11.98 2.22
CA SER A 79 15.35 10.65 2.76
C SER A 79 14.13 9.98 2.10
N ALA A 80 13.53 10.67 1.13
CA ALA A 80 12.45 10.18 0.28
C ALA A 80 12.80 10.45 -1.20
N GLY A 81 12.40 9.54 -2.08
CA GLY A 81 12.63 9.64 -3.52
C GLY A 81 11.94 8.51 -4.29
N CYS A 82 11.85 8.69 -5.61
CA CYS A 82 11.36 7.66 -6.52
C CYS A 82 12.55 6.91 -7.13
N PRO A 83 12.57 5.57 -7.11
CA PRO A 83 13.61 4.81 -7.81
C PRO A 83 13.46 4.96 -9.32
N ILE A 84 14.53 5.37 -10.00
CA ILE A 84 14.60 5.31 -11.47
C ILE A 84 14.44 3.84 -11.92
N GLY A 85 13.57 3.61 -12.90
CA GLY A 85 13.12 2.29 -13.34
C GLY A 85 12.00 1.67 -12.49
N GLY A 86 11.45 2.43 -11.54
CA GLY A 86 10.30 2.04 -10.72
C GLY A 86 10.58 0.95 -9.68
N SER A 87 9.49 0.43 -9.10
CA SER A 87 9.53 -0.50 -7.96
C SER A 87 10.12 -1.88 -8.30
N LEU A 88 10.05 -2.30 -9.57
CA LEU A 88 10.57 -3.59 -10.03
C LEU A 88 12.08 -3.70 -9.84
N ILE A 89 12.83 -2.61 -10.03
CA ILE A 89 14.28 -2.61 -9.84
C ILE A 89 14.65 -2.86 -8.38
N ILE A 90 13.89 -2.28 -7.44
CA ILE A 90 14.08 -2.54 -6.01
C ILE A 90 13.83 -4.02 -5.71
N ALA A 91 12.72 -4.58 -6.23
CA ALA A 91 12.39 -5.99 -6.01
C ALA A 91 13.49 -6.93 -6.54
N LYS A 92 14.00 -6.69 -7.76
CA LYS A 92 15.10 -7.47 -8.35
C LYS A 92 16.39 -7.37 -7.54
N LYS A 93 16.77 -6.18 -7.07
CA LYS A 93 17.95 -6.01 -6.21
C LYS A 93 17.82 -6.77 -4.88
N LEU A 94 16.63 -6.82 -4.30
CA LEU A 94 16.36 -7.61 -3.09
C LEU A 94 16.43 -9.11 -3.38
N GLU A 95 15.88 -9.56 -4.50
CA GLU A 95 15.99 -10.94 -4.99
C GLU A 95 17.46 -11.36 -5.18
N GLU A 96 18.23 -10.59 -5.94
CA GLU A 96 19.66 -10.82 -6.17
C GLU A 96 20.42 -10.91 -4.85
N LYS A 97 20.16 -9.97 -3.93
CA LYS A 97 20.81 -9.96 -2.63
C LYS A 97 20.43 -11.19 -1.81
N TYR A 98 19.16 -11.58 -1.79
CA TYR A 98 18.68 -12.76 -1.05
C TYR A 98 19.33 -14.05 -1.58
N ILE A 99 19.40 -14.21 -2.90
CA ILE A 99 20.05 -15.37 -3.54
C ILE A 99 21.56 -15.37 -3.23
N SER A 100 22.24 -14.22 -3.29
CA SER A 100 23.68 -14.12 -2.99
C SER A 100 24.05 -14.53 -1.56
N LEU A 101 23.07 -14.46 -0.63
CA LEU A 101 23.22 -14.89 0.77
C LEU A 101 22.88 -16.38 0.98
N GLY A 102 22.65 -17.14 -0.10
CA GLY A 102 22.26 -18.56 -0.06
C GLY A 102 20.75 -18.79 0.06
N GLY A 103 19.94 -17.74 -0.04
CA GLY A 103 18.48 -17.84 -0.10
C GLY A 103 18.02 -18.56 -1.37
N LYS A 104 16.86 -19.22 -1.29
CA LYS A 104 16.22 -19.89 -2.44
C LYS A 104 14.82 -19.33 -2.64
N ILE A 105 14.48 -18.99 -3.87
CA ILE A 105 13.15 -18.51 -4.24
C ILE A 105 12.50 -19.53 -5.16
N ASN A 106 11.34 -20.02 -4.75
CA ASN A 106 10.52 -20.91 -5.58
C ASN A 106 9.38 -20.08 -6.18
N PHE A 107 9.52 -19.72 -7.45
CA PHE A 107 8.43 -19.09 -8.20
C PHE A 107 7.37 -20.13 -8.58
N ASN A 108 6.15 -19.65 -8.89
CA ASN A 108 5.02 -20.52 -9.25
C ASN A 108 4.74 -21.60 -8.17
N ALA A 109 4.93 -21.25 -6.89
CA ALA A 109 4.71 -22.10 -5.74
C ALA A 109 3.54 -21.55 -4.90
N ASP A 110 2.32 -21.73 -5.39
CA ASP A 110 1.12 -21.21 -4.73
C ASP A 110 0.82 -21.98 -3.45
N VAL A 111 1.09 -21.36 -2.30
CA VAL A 111 0.91 -21.98 -0.98
C VAL A 111 -0.59 -22.16 -0.70
N LYS A 112 -0.98 -23.41 -0.42
CA LYS A 112 -2.37 -23.80 -0.13
C LYS A 112 -2.64 -23.93 1.35
N LYS A 113 -1.64 -24.34 2.14
CA LYS A 113 -1.82 -24.58 3.58
C LYS A 113 -0.51 -24.46 4.35
N ILE A 114 -0.59 -23.98 5.59
CA ILE A 114 0.48 -24.10 6.59
C ILE A 114 0.23 -25.37 7.40
N ILE A 115 1.23 -26.24 7.46
CA ILE A 115 1.17 -27.50 8.21
C ILE A 115 1.49 -27.20 9.66
N VAL A 116 0.54 -27.49 10.55
CA VAL A 116 0.70 -27.35 12.00
C VAL A 116 0.50 -28.71 12.66
N ASP A 117 1.50 -29.17 13.40
CA ASP A 117 1.43 -30.38 14.23
C ASP A 117 1.73 -30.02 15.68
N LYS A 118 0.92 -30.52 16.62
CA LYS A 118 1.04 -30.26 18.07
C LYS A 118 1.31 -28.77 18.39
N ASN A 119 0.51 -27.88 17.79
CA ASN A 119 0.65 -26.42 17.96
C ASN A 119 2.03 -25.87 17.54
N LYS A 120 2.68 -26.46 16.54
CA LYS A 120 3.93 -26.01 15.95
C LYS A 120 3.84 -26.01 14.43
N ALA A 121 4.21 -24.90 13.78
CA ALA A 121 4.32 -24.87 12.33
C ALA A 121 5.54 -25.70 11.89
N ILE A 122 5.30 -26.65 10.99
CA ILE A 122 6.32 -27.63 10.53
C ILE A 122 6.56 -27.59 9.03
N GLY A 123 5.78 -26.83 8.26
CA GLY A 123 5.94 -26.76 6.81
C GLY A 123 4.78 -26.12 6.09
N LEU A 124 4.80 -26.23 4.76
CA LEU A 124 3.81 -25.70 3.84
C LEU A 124 3.36 -26.78 2.87
N ILE A 125 2.10 -26.73 2.47
CA ILE A 125 1.57 -27.40 1.27
C ILE A 125 1.44 -26.34 0.18
N TYR A 126 1.97 -26.60 -1.01
CA TYR A 126 1.91 -25.69 -2.15
C TYR A 126 1.61 -26.43 -3.45
N ASN A 127 1.08 -25.72 -4.45
CA ASN A 127 0.63 -26.26 -5.74
C ASN A 127 -0.27 -27.50 -5.56
N ASN A 128 -0.11 -28.52 -6.41
CA ASN A 128 -0.84 -29.78 -6.36
C ASN A 128 -0.26 -30.70 -5.26
N GLU A 129 -0.46 -30.30 -4.00
CA GLU A 129 -0.14 -31.08 -2.78
C GLU A 129 1.35 -31.31 -2.48
N GLN A 130 2.25 -30.50 -3.04
CA GLN A 130 3.68 -30.59 -2.72
C GLN A 130 3.94 -30.09 -1.29
N ILE A 131 4.82 -30.78 -0.57
CA ILE A 131 5.16 -30.47 0.83
C ILE A 131 6.56 -29.87 0.92
N SER A 132 6.69 -28.76 1.65
CA SER A 132 7.98 -28.18 2.04
C SER A 132 8.08 -28.12 3.56
N ASN A 133 8.95 -28.94 4.14
CA ASN A 133 9.21 -28.94 5.59
C ASN A 133 10.06 -27.73 6.00
N SER A 134 9.81 -27.20 7.19
CA SER A 134 10.52 -26.03 7.72
C SER A 134 10.54 -26.02 9.24
N ASN A 135 11.61 -25.49 9.84
CA ASN A 135 11.66 -25.28 11.29
C ASN A 135 10.90 -24.03 11.73
N ILE A 136 10.77 -23.04 10.84
CA ILE A 136 10.13 -21.75 11.05
C ILE A 136 9.32 -21.41 9.80
N VAL A 137 8.09 -20.95 10.01
CA VAL A 137 7.23 -20.40 8.95
C VAL A 137 7.02 -18.91 9.22
N LEU A 138 7.34 -18.06 8.27
CA LEU A 138 7.00 -16.63 8.27
C LEU A 138 6.06 -16.37 7.10
N SER A 139 4.80 -16.04 7.38
CA SER A 139 3.88 -15.56 6.35
C SER A 139 4.05 -14.06 6.15
N THR A 140 4.42 -13.67 4.92
CA THR A 140 4.39 -12.28 4.45
C THR A 140 3.21 -11.99 3.53
N ALA A 141 2.28 -12.95 3.41
CA ALA A 141 1.09 -12.82 2.58
C ALA A 141 0.06 -11.89 3.22
N ASP A 142 -1.03 -11.68 2.50
CA ASP A 142 -2.23 -11.02 3.01
C ASP A 142 -2.71 -11.65 4.33
N TRP A 143 -3.18 -10.83 5.28
CA TRP A 143 -3.59 -11.30 6.61
C TRP A 143 -4.81 -12.20 6.51
N HIS A 144 -5.81 -11.81 5.71
CA HIS A 144 -7.04 -12.55 5.56
C HIS A 144 -6.74 -13.90 4.89
N PHE A 145 -5.95 -13.89 3.81
CA PHE A 145 -5.49 -15.13 3.18
C PHE A 145 -4.74 -16.04 4.16
N THR A 146 -3.81 -15.50 4.95
CA THR A 146 -3.05 -16.28 5.93
C THR A 146 -3.95 -16.94 6.99
N PHE A 147 -4.85 -16.18 7.60
CA PHE A 147 -5.64 -16.66 8.75
C PHE A 147 -6.94 -17.39 8.36
N PHE A 148 -7.50 -17.13 7.19
CA PHE A 148 -8.75 -17.75 6.74
C PHE A 148 -8.55 -18.87 5.73
N ASN A 149 -7.43 -18.87 4.98
CA ASN A 149 -7.16 -19.87 3.94
C ASN A 149 -5.99 -20.79 4.31
N LEU A 150 -4.87 -20.24 4.78
CA LEU A 150 -3.66 -21.05 5.00
C LEU A 150 -3.64 -21.79 6.35
N LEU A 151 -4.28 -21.24 7.38
CA LEU A 151 -4.37 -21.84 8.71
C LEU A 151 -5.72 -22.51 8.95
N ASN A 152 -5.73 -23.58 9.76
CA ASN A 152 -6.97 -24.23 10.20
C ASN A 152 -7.85 -23.26 11.01
N LYS A 153 -9.17 -23.49 10.97
CA LYS A 153 -10.18 -22.68 11.69
C LYS A 153 -9.90 -22.54 13.18
N GLU A 154 -9.33 -23.56 13.81
CA GLU A 154 -9.01 -23.60 15.25
C GLU A 154 -8.03 -22.50 15.69
N TYR A 155 -7.22 -21.97 14.76
CA TYR A 155 -6.27 -20.89 15.05
C TYR A 155 -6.88 -19.48 14.85
N ARG A 156 -8.16 -19.41 14.46
CA ARG A 156 -8.95 -18.17 14.41
C ARG A 156 -9.61 -17.90 15.76
N ASN A 157 -9.80 -16.61 16.07
CA ASN A 157 -10.47 -16.18 17.29
C ASN A 157 -11.42 -15.01 17.01
N LYS A 158 -12.15 -14.59 18.05
CA LYS A 158 -13.12 -13.50 17.96
C LYS A 158 -12.52 -12.21 17.39
N ASP A 159 -11.29 -11.87 17.74
CA ASP A 159 -10.62 -10.66 17.23
C ASP A 159 -10.33 -10.78 15.71
N THR A 160 -9.90 -11.95 15.21
CA THR A 160 -9.76 -12.22 13.76
C THR A 160 -11.09 -12.04 13.03
N ASP A 161 -12.16 -12.58 13.60
CA ASP A 161 -13.48 -12.57 13.01
C ASP A 161 -14.13 -11.18 13.08
N GLU A 162 -13.75 -10.34 14.05
CA GLU A 162 -14.15 -8.94 14.12
C GLU A 162 -13.37 -8.05 13.14
N LEU A 163 -12.07 -8.34 12.93
CA LEU A 163 -11.26 -7.67 11.91
C LEU A 163 -11.81 -7.94 10.50
N SER A 164 -12.23 -9.17 10.20
CA SER A 164 -12.80 -9.50 8.88
C SER A 164 -14.13 -8.81 8.61
N LYS A 165 -14.82 -8.38 9.68
CA LYS A 165 -16.03 -7.55 9.62
C LYS A 165 -15.74 -6.05 9.51
N SER A 166 -14.46 -5.63 9.42
CA SER A 166 -14.05 -4.22 9.35
C SER A 166 -14.59 -3.36 10.50
N LYS A 167 -14.86 -3.95 11.67
CA LYS A 167 -15.46 -3.23 12.82
C LYS A 167 -14.48 -2.32 13.55
N LYS A 168 -13.20 -2.72 13.57
CA LYS A 168 -12.16 -2.07 14.37
C LYS A 168 -11.25 -1.16 13.55
N TYR A 169 -10.99 -1.54 12.30
CA TYR A 169 -10.19 -0.78 11.35
C TYR A 169 -10.90 -0.76 10.01
N GLU A 170 -10.89 0.40 9.38
CA GLU A 170 -11.32 0.53 7.99
C GLU A 170 -10.19 0.02 7.08
N VAL A 171 -10.57 -0.62 5.98
CA VAL A 171 -9.63 -1.07 4.96
C VAL A 171 -9.21 0.14 4.12
N PHE A 172 -7.91 0.28 3.86
CA PHE A 172 -7.41 1.34 2.98
C PHE A 172 -7.96 1.12 1.57
N PHE A 173 -8.21 2.23 0.86
CA PHE A 173 -8.76 2.23 -0.48
C PHE A 173 -8.06 1.23 -1.43
N SER A 174 -8.87 0.60 -2.28
CA SER A 174 -8.34 0.02 -3.50
C SER A 174 -8.14 1.13 -4.53
N SER A 175 -7.54 0.81 -5.66
CA SER A 175 -7.28 1.78 -6.71
C SER A 175 -7.47 1.19 -8.10
N MET A 176 -7.71 2.09 -9.05
CA MET A 176 -7.48 1.82 -10.44
C MET A 176 -6.34 2.68 -10.97
N LEU A 177 -5.37 2.04 -11.61
CA LEU A 177 -4.24 2.69 -12.25
C LEU A 177 -4.40 2.59 -13.76
N PHE A 178 -4.43 3.73 -14.43
CA PHE A 178 -4.40 3.85 -15.87
C PHE A 178 -3.01 4.29 -16.27
N SER A 179 -2.34 3.49 -17.09
CA SER A 179 -1.03 3.79 -17.67
C SER A 179 -1.21 3.94 -19.17
N ILE A 180 -0.96 5.14 -19.69
CA ILE A 180 -1.22 5.51 -21.09
C ILE A 180 0.10 5.98 -21.70
N GLY A 181 0.65 5.18 -22.61
CA GLY A 181 1.83 5.55 -23.38
C GLY A 181 1.44 6.39 -24.58
N ILE A 182 2.13 7.51 -24.78
CA ILE A 182 1.90 8.50 -25.83
C ILE A 182 3.14 8.57 -26.73
N LYS A 183 2.94 8.58 -28.06
CA LYS A 183 3.99 8.64 -29.10
C LYS A 183 4.66 10.02 -29.24
N LYS A 184 4.34 10.95 -28.35
CA LYS A 184 4.83 12.33 -28.33
C LYS A 184 5.45 12.64 -26.98
N ASP A 185 6.39 13.56 -27.00
CA ASP A 185 6.99 14.14 -25.81
C ASP A 185 6.08 15.25 -25.26
N LEU A 186 5.47 14.99 -24.11
CA LEU A 186 4.71 15.95 -23.33
C LEU A 186 5.50 16.48 -22.12
N GLY A 187 6.83 16.37 -22.14
CA GLY A 187 7.73 16.80 -21.06
C GLY A 187 7.72 18.30 -20.77
N TYR A 188 7.06 19.11 -21.62
CA TYR A 188 6.77 20.52 -21.32
C TYR A 188 5.69 20.69 -20.22
N LEU A 189 4.91 19.64 -19.94
CA LEU A 189 3.97 19.63 -18.83
C LEU A 189 4.69 19.34 -17.49
N PRO A 190 4.13 19.81 -16.36
CA PRO A 190 4.64 19.41 -15.05
C PRO A 190 4.62 17.89 -14.86
N HIS A 191 5.61 17.34 -14.15
CA HIS A 191 5.68 15.91 -13.82
C HIS A 191 4.46 15.40 -13.03
N PHE A 192 3.78 16.29 -12.31
CA PHE A 192 2.55 16.00 -11.58
C PHE A 192 1.66 17.23 -11.57
N PHE A 193 0.38 17.06 -11.90
CA PHE A 193 -0.61 18.13 -11.80
C PHE A 193 -2.01 17.58 -11.58
N ARG A 194 -2.88 18.42 -11.01
CA ARG A 194 -4.27 18.10 -10.68
C ARG A 194 -5.20 19.17 -11.17
N PHE A 195 -6.33 18.78 -11.76
CA PHE A 195 -7.30 19.72 -12.29
C PHE A 195 -8.75 19.28 -12.05
N PRO A 196 -9.69 20.24 -11.93
CA PRO A 196 -11.11 19.93 -11.83
C PRO A 196 -11.67 19.41 -13.16
N LEU A 197 -12.57 18.45 -13.06
CA LEU A 197 -13.32 17.93 -14.20
C LEU A 197 -14.50 18.86 -14.50
N LYS A 198 -14.74 19.15 -15.79
CA LYS A 198 -15.92 19.92 -16.24
C LYS A 198 -17.23 19.18 -15.95
N LYS A 199 -17.20 17.85 -16.02
CA LYS A 199 -18.29 16.95 -15.69
C LYS A 199 -17.73 15.85 -14.79
N GLU A 200 -18.40 15.57 -13.69
CA GLU A 200 -18.02 14.48 -12.80
C GLU A 200 -17.96 13.15 -13.56
N ILE A 201 -16.93 12.38 -13.26
CA ILE A 201 -16.74 11.05 -13.81
C ILE A 201 -17.23 10.04 -12.78
N VAL A 202 -18.12 9.15 -13.19
CA VAL A 202 -18.66 8.09 -12.34
C VAL A 202 -18.09 6.76 -12.80
N SER A 203 -17.35 6.09 -11.91
CA SER A 203 -16.90 4.72 -12.14
C SER A 203 -18.09 3.76 -12.13
N PRO A 204 -18.02 2.64 -12.88
CA PRO A 204 -19.00 1.55 -12.80
C PRO A 204 -19.34 1.05 -11.39
N ASP A 205 -18.42 1.19 -10.43
CA ASP A 205 -18.65 0.85 -9.02
C ASP A 205 -19.38 1.95 -8.21
N GLY A 206 -19.85 3.01 -8.89
CA GLY A 206 -20.55 4.16 -8.31
C GLY A 206 -19.64 5.23 -7.71
N THR A 207 -18.32 5.06 -7.72
CA THR A 207 -17.40 6.08 -7.19
C THR A 207 -17.39 7.32 -8.08
N ILE A 208 -17.53 8.49 -7.48
CA ILE A 208 -17.60 9.79 -8.18
C ILE A 208 -16.25 10.51 -8.07
N TYR A 209 -15.72 10.95 -9.21
CA TYR A 209 -14.49 11.73 -9.31
C TYR A 209 -14.80 13.13 -9.84
N LYS A 210 -14.37 14.14 -9.09
CA LYS A 210 -14.53 15.56 -9.44
C LYS A 210 -13.25 16.18 -10.00
N ARG A 211 -12.12 15.51 -9.82
CA ARG A 211 -10.79 15.95 -10.26
C ARG A 211 -10.01 14.76 -10.79
N LEU A 212 -9.04 15.01 -11.65
CA LEU A 212 -8.02 14.04 -12.02
C LEU A 212 -6.66 14.53 -11.57
N GLU A 213 -5.83 13.57 -11.16
CA GLU A 213 -4.40 13.73 -10.91
C GLU A 213 -3.65 12.99 -12.00
N ILE A 214 -2.73 13.69 -12.67
CA ILE A 214 -1.91 13.16 -13.75
C ILE A 214 -0.45 13.20 -13.29
N GLU A 215 0.21 12.07 -13.46
CA GLU A 215 1.67 11.95 -13.39
C GLU A 215 2.24 11.75 -14.80
N ILE A 216 3.28 12.53 -15.12
CA ILE A 216 4.06 12.45 -16.36
C ILE A 216 5.45 11.92 -16.01
N SER A 217 5.76 10.70 -16.44
CA SER A 217 6.98 9.99 -16.03
C SER A 217 8.17 10.19 -16.98
N ASN A 218 8.19 11.25 -17.81
CA ASN A 218 9.26 11.53 -18.78
C ASN A 218 10.67 11.65 -18.17
N PHE A 219 10.76 11.90 -16.86
CA PHE A 219 12.05 11.95 -16.15
C PHE A 219 12.75 10.58 -16.05
N ASP A 220 12.03 9.48 -16.27
CA ASP A 220 12.53 8.12 -16.12
C ASP A 220 12.74 7.45 -17.50
N GLU A 221 13.93 7.69 -18.07
CA GLU A 221 14.32 7.13 -19.38
C GLU A 221 14.41 5.59 -19.39
N VAL A 222 14.36 4.92 -18.22
CA VAL A 222 14.35 3.45 -18.14
C VAL A 222 12.99 2.90 -18.51
N ILE A 223 11.90 3.60 -18.16
CA ILE A 223 10.53 3.17 -18.44
C ILE A 223 9.87 3.95 -19.58
N VAL A 224 10.36 5.15 -19.90
CA VAL A 224 9.84 5.99 -20.99
C VAL A 224 10.90 6.16 -22.09
N PRO A 225 10.68 5.62 -23.29
CA PRO A 225 11.57 5.87 -24.43
C PRO A 225 11.65 7.35 -24.80
N LYS A 226 12.80 7.81 -25.31
CA LYS A 226 12.98 9.19 -25.77
C LYS A 226 11.93 9.59 -26.80
N GLY A 227 11.43 10.82 -26.67
CA GLY A 227 10.39 11.37 -27.57
C GLY A 227 8.97 10.85 -27.29
N LYS A 228 8.78 10.02 -26.26
CA LYS A 228 7.48 9.50 -25.83
C LYS A 228 7.15 9.98 -24.42
N THR A 229 5.91 9.73 -24.00
CA THR A 229 5.42 10.06 -22.67
C THR A 229 4.66 8.89 -22.07
N LEU A 230 4.82 8.67 -20.77
CA LEU A 230 3.92 7.83 -19.97
C LEU A 230 3.06 8.73 -19.08
N ILE A 231 1.75 8.71 -19.31
CA ILE A 231 0.75 9.31 -18.44
C ILE A 231 0.25 8.24 -17.47
N SER A 232 0.30 8.52 -16.17
CA SER A 232 -0.32 7.69 -15.15
C SER A 232 -1.44 8.44 -14.44
N VAL A 233 -2.59 7.78 -14.28
CA VAL A 233 -3.73 8.29 -13.49
C VAL A 233 -4.13 7.23 -12.47
N ASN A 234 -4.17 7.62 -11.20
CA ASN A 234 -4.54 6.73 -10.11
C ASN A 234 -5.86 7.20 -9.46
N LEU A 235 -6.89 6.36 -9.48
CA LEU A 235 -8.20 6.66 -8.93
C LEU A 235 -8.52 5.71 -7.77
N TYR A 236 -8.72 6.25 -6.57
CA TYR A 236 -9.09 5.46 -5.40
C TYR A 236 -10.57 5.06 -5.40
N THR A 237 -10.88 3.91 -4.81
CA THR A 237 -12.25 3.45 -4.60
C THR A 237 -12.37 2.66 -3.28
N LYS A 238 -13.49 2.84 -2.58
CA LYS A 238 -13.88 1.96 -1.45
C LYS A 238 -14.68 0.74 -1.90
N ASN A 239 -15.14 0.72 -3.15
CA ASN A 239 -16.01 -0.30 -3.72
C ASN A 239 -15.22 -1.35 -4.53
N GLY A 240 -13.98 -1.66 -4.12
CA GLY A 240 -13.11 -2.59 -4.85
C GLY A 240 -13.71 -3.99 -5.08
N ASP A 241 -14.59 -4.44 -4.16
CA ASP A 241 -15.31 -5.71 -4.28
C ASP A 241 -16.21 -5.77 -5.53
N TYR A 242 -16.69 -4.63 -6.06
CA TYR A 242 -17.44 -4.57 -7.32
C TYR A 242 -16.60 -5.13 -8.47
N TRP A 243 -15.41 -4.56 -8.68
CA TRP A 243 -14.51 -4.96 -9.77
C TRP A 243 -13.98 -6.39 -9.59
N ILE A 244 -13.66 -6.76 -8.35
CA ILE A 244 -13.19 -8.11 -8.00
C ILE A 244 -14.27 -9.16 -8.32
N ASN A 245 -15.51 -8.92 -7.89
CA ASN A 245 -16.62 -9.84 -8.15
C ASN A 245 -16.97 -9.87 -9.63
N LEU A 246 -17.10 -8.71 -10.28
CA LEU A 246 -17.41 -8.62 -11.70
C LEU A 246 -16.41 -9.40 -12.54
N ARG A 247 -15.11 -9.24 -12.29
CA ARG A 247 -14.07 -10.01 -12.98
C ARG A 247 -14.26 -11.52 -12.85
N ARG A 248 -14.73 -11.99 -11.69
CA ARG A 248 -14.92 -13.41 -11.37
C ARG A 248 -16.21 -13.97 -11.98
N THR A 249 -17.28 -13.19 -12.02
CA THR A 249 -18.61 -13.66 -12.43
C THR A 249 -18.92 -13.38 -13.91
N ASP A 250 -18.38 -12.31 -14.47
CA ASP A 250 -18.62 -11.88 -15.85
C ASP A 250 -17.38 -11.15 -16.41
N PHE A 251 -16.46 -11.92 -16.98
CA PHE A 251 -15.19 -11.40 -17.48
C PHE A 251 -15.35 -10.50 -18.72
N GLU A 252 -16.36 -10.76 -19.55
CA GLU A 252 -16.61 -9.97 -20.76
C GLU A 252 -17.13 -8.59 -20.38
N LEU A 253 -18.13 -8.51 -19.48
CA LEU A 253 -18.64 -7.25 -18.96
C LEU A 253 -17.56 -6.49 -18.19
N TYR A 254 -16.74 -7.18 -17.40
CA TYR A 254 -15.57 -6.58 -16.75
C TYR A 254 -14.65 -5.87 -17.74
N ASN A 255 -14.28 -6.53 -18.85
CA ASN A 255 -13.40 -5.92 -19.84
C ASN A 255 -14.08 -4.76 -20.58
N LYS A 256 -15.36 -4.90 -20.93
CA LYS A 256 -16.13 -3.82 -21.55
C LYS A 256 -16.16 -2.58 -20.66
N LEU A 257 -16.58 -2.71 -19.40
CA LEU A 257 -16.68 -1.59 -18.47
C LEU A 257 -15.31 -0.98 -18.14
N LYS A 258 -14.26 -1.80 -18.02
CA LYS A 258 -12.89 -1.32 -17.84
C LYS A 258 -12.44 -0.45 -19.03
N ASN A 259 -12.72 -0.88 -20.25
CA ASN A 259 -12.33 -0.15 -21.47
C ASN A 259 -13.17 1.11 -21.67
N ASP A 260 -14.49 1.01 -21.49
CA ASP A 260 -15.42 2.15 -21.56
C ASP A 260 -14.99 3.23 -20.55
N PHE A 261 -14.65 2.83 -19.33
CA PHE A 261 -14.19 3.76 -18.30
C PHE A 261 -12.81 4.36 -18.61
N CYS A 262 -11.88 3.57 -19.15
CA CYS A 262 -10.59 4.09 -19.62
C CYS A 262 -10.75 5.17 -20.70
N ASN A 263 -11.66 4.96 -21.66
CA ASN A 263 -11.95 5.95 -22.69
C ASN A 263 -12.48 7.26 -22.10
N LEU A 264 -13.35 7.20 -21.08
CA LEU A 264 -13.81 8.39 -20.35
C LEU A 264 -12.66 9.16 -19.70
N ILE A 265 -11.69 8.46 -19.11
CA ILE A 265 -10.49 9.09 -18.54
C ILE A 265 -9.64 9.74 -19.63
N ILE A 266 -9.39 9.05 -20.74
CA ILE A 266 -8.63 9.58 -21.88
C ILE A 266 -9.30 10.85 -22.45
N ASP A 267 -10.62 10.85 -22.58
CA ASP A 267 -11.37 12.02 -23.04
C ASP A 267 -11.24 13.20 -22.08
N ALA A 268 -11.29 12.95 -20.78
CA ALA A 268 -11.13 13.97 -19.76
C ALA A 268 -9.72 14.56 -19.74
N ILE A 269 -8.69 13.73 -19.90
CA ILE A 269 -7.30 14.17 -20.08
C ILE A 269 -7.20 15.03 -21.34
N GLY A 270 -7.72 14.54 -22.46
CA GLY A 270 -7.63 15.22 -23.75
C GLY A 270 -8.35 16.58 -23.78
N ALA A 271 -9.44 16.71 -23.01
CA ALA A 271 -10.14 17.97 -22.83
C ALA A 271 -9.33 19.02 -22.04
N TYR A 272 -8.33 18.60 -21.26
CA TYR A 272 -7.48 19.47 -20.45
C TYR A 272 -6.14 19.78 -21.12
N ILE A 273 -5.41 18.76 -21.62
CA ILE A 273 -4.07 18.93 -22.21
C ILE A 273 -4.04 19.00 -23.75
N GLY A 274 -5.19 18.83 -24.41
CA GLY A 274 -5.30 18.70 -25.86
C GLY A 274 -5.52 17.26 -26.30
N LYS A 275 -6.05 17.05 -27.52
CA LYS A 275 -6.39 15.72 -28.04
C LYS A 275 -5.15 14.83 -28.10
N ILE A 276 -5.15 13.74 -27.33
CA ILE A 276 -4.07 12.74 -27.27
C ILE A 276 -4.44 11.38 -27.89
N LYS A 277 -5.72 11.17 -28.27
CA LYS A 277 -6.23 9.85 -28.70
C LYS A 277 -5.45 9.25 -29.87
N ASP A 278 -5.11 10.06 -30.87
CA ASP A 278 -4.41 9.61 -32.07
C ASP A 278 -2.94 9.26 -31.79
N ASP A 279 -2.40 9.74 -30.67
CA ASP A 279 -1.00 9.53 -30.27
C ASP A 279 -0.82 8.39 -29.27
N ILE A 280 -1.90 7.69 -28.89
CA ILE A 280 -1.80 6.57 -27.94
C ILE A 280 -1.01 5.42 -28.57
N ASP A 281 0.01 4.95 -27.85
CA ASP A 281 0.86 3.80 -28.20
C ASP A 281 0.45 2.55 -27.44
N MET A 282 0.17 2.70 -26.14
CA MET A 282 -0.24 1.62 -25.26
C MET A 282 -1.20 2.10 -24.18
N ILE A 283 -2.06 1.21 -23.73
CA ILE A 283 -2.92 1.39 -22.56
C ILE A 283 -2.79 0.15 -21.70
N ASP A 284 -2.48 0.33 -20.43
CA ASP A 284 -2.65 -0.69 -19.40
C ASP A 284 -3.55 -0.14 -18.29
N VAL A 285 -4.43 -1.00 -17.77
CA VAL A 285 -5.39 -0.65 -16.73
C VAL A 285 -5.40 -1.73 -15.66
N ALA A 286 -4.86 -1.38 -14.50
CA ALA A 286 -4.97 -2.18 -13.30
C ALA A 286 -6.22 -1.76 -12.51
N THR A 287 -7.07 -2.72 -12.15
CA THR A 287 -8.26 -2.50 -11.32
C THR A 287 -8.07 -3.12 -9.94
N PRO A 288 -9.00 -2.96 -8.99
CA PRO A 288 -9.01 -3.70 -7.73
C PRO A 288 -8.89 -5.22 -7.92
N ALA A 289 -9.44 -5.76 -9.02
CA ALA A 289 -9.33 -7.16 -9.38
C ALA A 289 -7.91 -7.56 -9.82
N THR A 290 -7.18 -6.64 -10.46
CA THR A 290 -5.75 -6.83 -10.77
C THR A 290 -4.94 -6.91 -9.48
N ILE A 291 -5.14 -5.96 -8.55
CA ILE A 291 -4.43 -5.94 -7.25
C ILE A 291 -4.68 -7.25 -6.50
N GLN A 292 -5.96 -7.65 -6.36
CA GLN A 292 -6.31 -8.90 -5.69
C GLN A 292 -5.67 -10.14 -6.36
N ARG A 293 -5.68 -10.22 -7.69
CA ARG A 293 -5.09 -11.35 -8.42
C ARG A 293 -3.57 -11.47 -8.25
N TYR A 294 -2.84 -10.35 -8.22
CA TYR A 294 -1.39 -10.36 -8.15
C TYR A 294 -0.85 -10.51 -6.72
N THR A 295 -1.54 -10.00 -5.71
CA THR A 295 -1.01 -9.94 -4.34
C THR A 295 -1.87 -10.64 -3.30
N ASN A 296 -3.03 -11.18 -3.68
CA ASN A 296 -4.06 -11.66 -2.75
C ASN A 296 -4.50 -10.62 -1.71
N SER A 297 -4.23 -9.31 -1.94
CA SER A 297 -4.61 -8.25 -1.01
C SER A 297 -6.13 -8.25 -0.80
N TRP A 298 -6.54 -8.42 0.45
CA TRP A 298 -7.94 -8.45 0.82
C TRP A 298 -8.66 -7.17 0.38
N LYS A 299 -9.81 -7.35 -0.29
CA LYS A 299 -10.61 -6.28 -0.94
C LYS A 299 -9.84 -5.44 -1.97
N GLY A 300 -8.71 -5.94 -2.48
CA GLY A 300 -7.84 -5.20 -3.39
C GLY A 300 -7.16 -3.99 -2.74
N SER A 301 -7.02 -3.96 -1.41
CA SER A 301 -6.44 -2.82 -0.71
C SER A 301 -4.98 -2.59 -1.10
N THR A 302 -4.62 -1.32 -1.33
CA THR A 302 -3.26 -0.91 -1.70
C THR A 302 -2.32 -0.72 -0.51
N GLN A 303 -2.85 -0.48 0.69
CA GLN A 303 -2.04 -0.21 1.90
C GLN A 303 -2.57 -0.90 3.17
N GLY A 304 -3.40 -1.92 3.01
CA GLY A 304 -3.92 -2.70 4.12
C GLY A 304 -4.96 -1.95 4.95
N TRP A 305 -4.60 -1.53 6.16
CA TRP A 305 -5.53 -0.81 7.04
C TRP A 305 -5.37 0.70 6.92
N LEU A 306 -6.49 1.42 6.86
CA LEU A 306 -6.50 2.88 6.94
C LEU A 306 -6.01 3.31 8.34
N PRO A 307 -5.04 4.24 8.44
CA PRO A 307 -4.62 4.79 9.72
C PRO A 307 -5.81 5.36 10.51
N SER A 308 -5.95 4.93 11.75
CA SER A 308 -6.90 5.58 12.67
C SER A 308 -6.46 7.01 12.99
N LYS A 309 -7.37 7.82 13.55
CA LYS A 309 -7.07 9.20 14.01
C LYS A 309 -5.88 9.30 14.98
N ASN A 310 -5.51 8.19 15.62
CA ASN A 310 -4.32 8.09 16.47
C ASN A 310 -3.13 7.53 15.68
N PHE A 311 -2.31 8.41 15.09
CA PHE A 311 -1.09 8.04 14.34
C PHE A 311 -0.04 7.25 15.17
N LEU A 312 -0.14 7.29 16.51
CA LEU A 312 0.84 6.71 17.44
C LEU A 312 0.57 5.23 17.80
N SER A 313 -0.55 4.63 17.39
CA SER A 313 -0.81 3.18 17.55
C SER A 313 -1.66 2.67 16.37
N SER A 314 -1.53 1.45 15.87
CA SER A 314 -1.37 0.19 16.60
C SER A 314 -0.98 -0.90 15.60
N THR A 315 -0.09 -1.81 16.02
CA THR A 315 0.12 -3.06 15.31
C THR A 315 -1.21 -3.81 15.23
N THR A 316 -1.76 -3.90 14.02
CA THR A 316 -3.07 -4.49 13.70
C THR A 316 -2.97 -6.00 13.58
N CYS A 317 -1.81 -6.50 13.14
CA CYS A 317 -1.44 -7.91 13.09
C CYS A 317 0.04 -8.01 13.50
N ALA A 318 0.33 -8.42 14.72
CA ALA A 318 1.62 -8.54 15.33
C ALA A 318 2.27 -9.82 14.82
N PHE A 319 3.44 -10.08 15.35
CA PHE A 319 4.39 -10.87 14.60
C PHE A 319 4.36 -12.36 14.94
N ASN A 320 3.67 -12.78 16.02
CA ASN A 320 3.61 -14.16 16.47
C ASN A 320 2.20 -14.63 16.88
N LEU A 321 1.86 -15.84 16.48
CA LEU A 321 0.67 -16.56 16.95
C LEU A 321 1.07 -17.35 18.19
N LYS A 322 0.56 -17.00 19.38
CA LYS A 322 0.97 -17.66 20.64
C LYS A 322 0.64 -19.14 20.66
N GLU A 323 -0.45 -19.49 19.99
CA GLU A 323 -1.03 -20.81 19.87
C GLU A 323 -0.24 -21.71 18.89
N VAL A 324 0.62 -21.14 18.03
CA VAL A 324 1.41 -21.90 17.05
C VAL A 324 2.88 -21.53 17.16
N LYS A 325 3.65 -22.41 17.79
CA LYS A 325 5.11 -22.30 17.91
C LYS A 325 5.75 -22.24 16.52
N ASN A 326 6.78 -21.41 16.39
CA ASN A 326 7.56 -21.22 15.16
C ASN A 326 6.79 -20.69 13.93
N PHE A 327 5.56 -20.19 14.13
CA PHE A 327 4.85 -19.42 13.13
C PHE A 327 4.96 -17.92 13.41
N TYR A 328 5.28 -17.16 12.37
CA TYR A 328 5.38 -15.71 12.39
C TYR A 328 4.57 -15.11 11.24
N TYR A 329 4.15 -13.86 11.42
CA TYR A 329 3.40 -13.13 10.41
C TYR A 329 3.94 -11.71 10.29
N SER A 330 4.24 -11.21 9.10
CA SER A 330 4.62 -9.81 8.90
C SER A 330 4.32 -9.36 7.47
N SER A 331 3.40 -8.43 7.31
CA SER A 331 3.10 -7.82 6.01
C SER A 331 2.73 -6.34 6.14
N HIS A 332 2.34 -5.71 5.04
CA HIS A 332 1.79 -4.35 5.08
C HIS A 332 0.50 -4.22 5.90
N TRP A 333 -0.18 -5.33 6.20
CA TRP A 333 -1.34 -5.38 7.10
C TRP A 333 -0.97 -5.45 8.58
N SER A 334 0.32 -5.62 8.91
CA SER A 334 0.77 -5.69 10.31
C SER A 334 0.66 -4.37 11.05
N THR A 335 0.64 -3.25 10.34
CA THR A 335 0.46 -1.92 10.93
C THR A 335 -0.37 -1.07 9.99
N ALA A 336 -1.32 -0.31 10.53
CA ALA A 336 -2.13 0.59 9.74
C ALA A 336 -1.28 1.70 9.08
N GLY A 337 -1.67 2.07 7.86
CA GLY A 337 -0.95 3.01 7.00
C GLY A 337 -0.07 2.37 5.94
N GLY A 338 0.27 1.09 6.07
CA GLY A 338 0.99 0.33 5.06
C GLY A 338 2.21 1.08 4.49
N GLY A 339 2.51 0.82 3.21
CA GLY A 339 3.62 1.47 2.51
C GLY A 339 5.00 0.87 2.82
N LEU A 340 5.96 1.14 1.93
CA LEU A 340 7.30 0.56 1.99
C LEU A 340 8.04 0.82 3.32
N PRO A 341 8.01 2.05 3.90
CA PRO A 341 8.72 2.30 5.16
C PRO A 341 8.18 1.45 6.34
N VAL A 342 6.86 1.27 6.40
CA VAL A 342 6.21 0.45 7.43
C VAL A 342 6.55 -1.01 7.24
N VAL A 343 6.53 -1.52 6.01
CA VAL A 343 6.91 -2.90 5.70
C VAL A 343 8.36 -3.16 6.11
N ILE A 344 9.31 -2.28 5.75
CA ILE A 344 10.73 -2.44 6.13
C ILE A 344 10.89 -2.44 7.65
N LYS A 345 10.21 -1.53 8.36
CA LYS A 345 10.20 -1.51 9.83
C LYS A 345 9.66 -2.83 10.39
N ASN A 346 8.53 -3.30 9.89
CA ASN A 346 7.90 -4.54 10.35
C ASN A 346 8.78 -5.76 10.10
N SER A 347 9.42 -5.84 8.93
CA SER A 347 10.41 -6.87 8.60
C SER A 347 11.56 -6.90 9.61
N ARG A 348 12.09 -5.74 10.00
CA ARG A 348 13.14 -5.65 11.03
C ARG A 348 12.65 -6.17 12.40
N GLU A 349 11.45 -5.79 12.80
CA GLU A 349 10.89 -6.17 14.12
C GLU A 349 10.56 -7.66 14.18
N VAL A 350 9.99 -8.25 13.13
CA VAL A 350 9.75 -9.70 13.10
C VAL A 350 11.05 -10.50 13.08
N THR A 351 12.09 -10.04 12.36
CA THR A 351 13.40 -10.71 12.36
C THR A 351 14.05 -10.67 13.75
N LYS A 352 14.01 -9.52 14.45
CA LYS A 352 14.48 -9.43 15.84
C LYS A 352 13.76 -10.42 16.75
N LEU A 353 12.44 -10.55 16.60
CA LEU A 353 11.63 -11.49 17.37
C LEU A 353 12.03 -12.94 17.08
N ILE A 354 12.19 -13.30 15.80
CA ILE A 354 12.67 -14.62 15.37
C ILE A 354 14.05 -14.92 15.97
N CYS A 355 15.00 -13.98 15.87
CA CYS A 355 16.33 -14.14 16.44
C CYS A 355 16.28 -14.35 17.96
N LYS A 356 15.53 -13.51 18.68
CA LYS A 356 15.35 -13.62 20.14
C LYS A 356 14.79 -14.98 20.53
N ASN A 357 13.73 -15.44 19.86
CA ASN A 357 13.08 -16.71 20.18
C ASN A 357 13.97 -17.93 19.90
N ASN A 358 14.93 -17.80 18.97
CA ASN A 358 15.88 -18.86 18.62
C ASN A 358 17.27 -18.66 19.23
N LYS A 359 17.42 -17.72 20.19
CA LYS A 359 18.70 -17.39 20.84
C LYS A 359 19.81 -17.02 19.84
N LEU A 360 19.44 -16.43 18.70
CA LEU A 360 20.37 -15.93 17.69
C LEU A 360 20.66 -14.45 17.93
N LYS A 361 21.89 -14.02 17.66
CA LYS A 361 22.24 -12.60 17.62
C LYS A 361 21.62 -11.97 16.37
N PHE A 362 20.89 -10.87 16.55
CA PHE A 362 20.44 -10.05 15.44
C PHE A 362 21.60 -9.18 14.94
N ILE A 363 21.98 -9.33 13.68
CA ILE A 363 23.08 -8.60 13.03
C ILE A 363 22.47 -7.57 12.08
N PHE A 364 23.03 -6.36 12.09
CA PHE A 364 22.61 -5.24 11.24
C PHE A 364 23.52 -5.08 10.03
#